data_AF-A0A941DUK5-F1
#
_entry.id   AF-A0A941DUK5-F1
#
_cell.length_a   1.000
_cell.length_b   1.000
_cell.length_c   1.000
_cell.angle_alpha   90.00
_cell.angle_beta   90.00
_cell.angle_gamma   90.00
#
_symmetry.space_group_name_H-M   'P 1'
#
loop_
_entity.id
_entity.type
_entity.pdbx_description
1 polymer ?
#
loop_
_entity_poly.entity_id
_entity_poly.type
_entity_poly.pdbx_seq_one_letter_code
_entity_poly.pdbx_strand_id
1 'polypeptide(L)' 'MKLKFTKMHGAGNDFVVIDAINQNIQLSTELCRHIGDRRFGIGADQILVVEASVTPDVDFRYRIFNADGG' A
#
# COMPACT_ATOMS: atom_id res chain seq x y z
N MET A 1 -6.90 -14.09 -2.39
CA MET A 1 -6.52 -13.48 -1.09
C MET A 1 -7.54 -12.40 -0.75
N LYS A 2 -7.92 -12.25 0.52
CA LYS A 2 -8.73 -11.09 0.97
C LYS A 2 -7.79 -10.10 1.65
N LEU A 3 -7.64 -8.91 1.07
CA LEU A 3 -6.78 -7.84 1.58
C LEU A 3 -7.67 -6.69 2.06
N LYS A 4 -7.51 -6.25 3.31
CA LYS A 4 -8.19 -5.05 3.80
C LYS A 4 -7.34 -3.83 3.45
N PHE A 5 -7.97 -2.83 2.85
CA PHE A 5 -7.31 -1.60 2.46
C PHE A 5 -8.23 -0.40 2.67
N THR A 6 -7.63 0.79 2.72
CA THR A 6 -8.32 2.08 2.67
C THR A 6 -7.92 2.82 1.41
N LYS A 7 -8.87 3.40 0.70
CA LYS A 7 -8.60 4.27 -0.44
C LYS A 7 -8.54 5.72 0.04
N MET A 8 -7.47 6.43 -0.31
CA MET A 8 -7.26 7.83 0.08
C MET A 8 -6.73 8.64 -1.10
N HIS A 9 -6.85 9.96 -1.06
CA HIS A 9 -6.13 10.84 -1.98
C HIS A 9 -5.74 12.15 -1.27
N GLY A 10 -4.67 12.79 -1.76
CA GLY A 10 -4.21 14.09 -1.31
C GLY A 10 -3.85 14.94 -2.51
N ALA A 11 -4.53 16.08 -2.69
CA ALA A 11 -4.31 17.00 -3.82
C ALA A 11 -4.32 16.34 -5.22
N GLY A 12 -5.04 15.22 -5.37
CA GLY A 12 -5.17 14.48 -6.64
C GLY A 12 -4.25 13.27 -6.78
N ASN A 13 -3.20 13.14 -5.96
CA ASN A 13 -2.41 11.92 -5.86
C ASN A 13 -3.19 10.91 -5.00
N ASP A 14 -3.52 9.75 -5.55
CA ASP A 14 -4.34 8.74 -4.87
C ASP A 14 -3.56 7.49 -4.43
N PHE A 15 -3.99 6.93 -3.30
CA PHE A 15 -3.29 5.87 -2.58
C PHE A 15 -4.22 4.70 -2.27
N VAL A 16 -3.66 3.49 -2.34
CA VAL A 16 -4.17 2.34 -1.59
C VAL A 16 -3.35 2.21 -0.31
N VAL A 17 -3.99 2.38 0.84
CA VAL A 17 -3.33 2.26 2.15
C VAL A 17 -3.61 0.88 2.75
N ILE A 18 -2.56 0.17 3.12
CA ILE A 18 -2.60 -1.17 3.69
C ILE A 18 -2.01 -1.11 5.10
N ASP A 19 -2.81 -1.49 6.08
CA ASP A 19 -2.37 -1.71 7.45
C ASP A 19 -1.72 -3.10 7.56
N ALA A 20 -0.39 -3.16 7.53
CA ALA A 20 0.40 -4.36 7.74
C ALA A 20 0.87 -4.53 9.20
N ILE A 21 0.34 -3.73 10.14
CA ILE A 21 0.47 -3.98 11.57
C ILE A 21 -0.52 -5.08 11.98
N ASN A 22 -1.76 -4.97 11.50
CA ASN A 22 -2.86 -5.87 11.88
C ASN A 22 -3.14 -7.00 10.87
N GLN A 23 -2.41 -7.05 9.75
CA GLN A 23 -2.51 -8.14 8.78
C GLN A 23 -1.16 -8.44 8.13
N ASN A 24 -0.95 -9.69 7.71
CA ASN A 24 0.27 -10.06 6.99
C ASN A 24 0.08 -9.88 5.48
N ILE A 25 1.00 -9.20 4.82
CA ILE A 25 1.01 -9.00 3.38
C ILE A 25 2.45 -9.02 2.86
N GLN A 26 2.65 -9.76 1.78
CA GLN A 26 3.88 -9.70 1.00
C GLN A 26 3.53 -9.09 -0.36
N LEU A 27 3.97 -7.84 -0.56
CA LEU A 27 3.81 -7.18 -1.85
C LEU A 27 4.89 -7.67 -2.81
N SER A 28 4.46 -8.19 -3.95
CA SER A 28 5.30 -8.39 -5.13
C SER A 28 5.05 -7.26 -6.13
N THR A 29 5.98 -7.05 -7.07
CA THR A 29 5.81 -6.08 -8.16
C THR A 29 4.52 -6.34 -8.95
N GLU A 30 4.19 -7.59 -9.21
CA GLU A 30 2.95 -7.98 -9.92
C GLU A 30 1.70 -7.61 -9.12
N LEU A 31 1.74 -7.82 -7.79
CA LEU A 31 0.62 -7.44 -6.93
C LEU A 31 0.47 -5.92 -6.86
N CYS A 32 1.57 -5.17 -6.75
CA CYS A 32 1.53 -3.70 -6.80
C CYS A 32 0.92 -3.21 -8.12
N ARG A 33 1.34 -3.79 -9.25
CA ARG A 33 0.77 -3.47 -10.58
C ARG A 33 -0.71 -3.80 -10.66
N HIS A 34 -1.12 -4.96 -10.15
CA HIS A 34 -2.53 -5.34 -10.14
C HIS A 34 -3.36 -4.41 -9.23
N ILE A 35 -2.85 -4.03 -8.07
CA ILE A 35 -3.51 -3.05 -7.17
C ILE A 35 -3.63 -1.68 -7.86
N GLY A 36 -2.55 -1.24 -8.52
CA GLY A 36 -2.45 0.05 -9.21
C GLY A 36 -3.26 0.15 -10.51
N ASP A 37 -3.62 -0.97 -11.14
CA ASP A 37 -4.43 -0.97 -12.36
C ASP A 37 -5.82 -0.36 -12.09
N ARG A 38 -6.17 0.70 -12.82
CA ARG A 38 -7.43 1.45 -12.63
C ARG A 38 -8.66 0.79 -13.26
N ARG A 39 -8.48 -0.19 -14.13
CA ARG A 39 -9.58 -0.89 -14.83
C ARG A 39 -9.85 -2.25 -14.23
N PHE A 40 -8.80 -2.96 -13.84
CA PHE A 40 -8.86 -4.35 -13.39
C PHE A 40 -8.43 -4.52 -11.93
N GLY A 41 -7.95 -3.45 -11.29
CA GLY A 41 -7.54 -3.40 -9.89
C GLY A 41 -8.34 -2.42 -9.04
N ILE A 42 -7.70 -1.91 -7.99
CA ILE A 42 -8.26 -0.84 -7.14
C ILE A 42 -7.98 0.54 -7.75
N GLY A 43 -6.84 0.67 -8.44
CA GLY A 43 -6.49 1.80 -9.27
C GLY A 43 -5.97 3.01 -8.52
N ALA A 44 -4.69 3.06 -8.16
CA ALA A 44 -4.05 4.19 -7.47
C ALA A 44 -2.73 4.58 -8.12
N ASP A 45 -2.24 5.79 -7.86
CA ASP A 45 -0.88 6.19 -8.23
C ASP A 45 0.16 5.46 -7.36
N GLN A 46 -0.14 5.25 -6.07
CA GLN A 46 0.79 4.66 -5.11
C GLN A 46 0.11 3.69 -4.11
N ILE A 47 0.88 2.72 -3.61
CA ILE A 47 0.48 1.80 -2.55
C ILE A 47 1.30 2.15 -1.30
N LEU A 48 0.63 2.54 -0.22
CA LEU A 48 1.24 2.88 1.06
C LEU A 48 1.00 1.72 2.04
N VAL A 49 2.07 1.16 2.59
CA VAL A 49 2.01 0.08 3.57
C VAL A 49 2.49 0.60 4.92
N VAL A 50 1.64 0.53 5.93
CA VAL A 50 1.98 0.87 7.33
C VAL A 50 2.40 -0.41 8.05
N GLU A 51 3.59 -0.42 8.64
CA GLU A 51 4.20 -1.57 9.29
C GLU A 51 4.64 -1.23 10.71
N ALA A 52 4.76 -2.25 11.56
CA ALA A 52 5.39 -2.09 12.87
C ALA A 52 6.84 -1.60 12.69
N SER A 53 7.23 -0.63 13.50
CA SER A 53 8.61 -0.16 13.52
C SER A 53 9.54 -1.22 14.11
N VAL A 54 10.78 -1.26 13.62
CA VAL A 54 11.88 -2.03 14.23
C VAL A 54 12.82 -1.14 15.04
N THR A 55 12.56 0.17 15.05
CA THR A 55 13.35 1.18 15.77
C THR A 55 12.65 1.53 17.08
N PRO A 56 13.35 1.52 18.23
CA PRO A 56 12.80 1.96 19.50
C PRO A 56 12.20 3.37 19.41
N ASP A 57 11.12 3.61 20.14
CA ASP A 57 10.42 4.91 20.24
C ASP A 57 9.87 5.47 18.92
N VAL A 58 9.68 4.62 17.91
CA VAL A 58 9.00 4.96 16.65
C VAL A 58 7.71 4.15 16.56
N ASP A 59 6.57 4.84 16.47
CA ASP A 59 5.24 4.20 16.52
C ASP A 59 5.01 3.22 15.36
N PHE A 60 5.43 3.60 14.15
CA PHE A 60 5.31 2.78 12.95
C PHE A 60 6.29 3.25 11.89
N ARG A 61 6.54 2.39 10.91
CA ARG A 61 7.20 2.77 9.65
C ARG A 61 6.21 2.65 8.51
N TYR A 62 6.46 3.33 7.41
CA TYR A 62 5.72 3.09 6.18
C TYR A 62 6.66 2.84 5.00
N ARG A 63 6.18 2.06 4.04
CA ARG A 63 6.80 1.87 2.73
C ARG A 63 5.82 2.33 1.66
N ILE A 64 6.34 2.92 0.60
CA ILE A 64 5.54 3.33 -0.55
C ILE A 64 6.05 2.62 -1.80
N PHE A 65 5.11 2.14 -2.60
CA PHE A 65 5.38 1.53 -3.90
C PHE A 65 4.61 2.30 -4.94
N ASN A 66 5.24 2.60 -6.07
CA ASN A 66 4.50 3.15 -7.20
C ASN A 66 3.62 2.07 -7.84
N ALA A 67 2.59 2.49 -8.55
CA ALA A 67 1.66 1.59 -9.23
C ALA A 67 2.33 0.66 -10.26
N ASP A 68 3.52 0.98 -10.75
CA ASP A 68 4.30 0.12 -11.64
C ASP A 68 5.14 -0.95 -10.89
N GLY A 69 5.16 -0.87 -9.56
CA GLY A 69 5.87 -1.75 -8.64
C GLY A 69 7.30 -1.30 -8.29
N GLY A 70 7.65 -0.04 -8.57
CA GLY A 70 8.92 0.60 -8.19
C GLY A 70 8.98 1.10 -6.76
#